data_AF-A0A524M3S5-F1
#
_entry.id   AF-A0A524M3S5-F1
#
_cell.length_a   1.000
_cell.length_b   1.000
_cell.length_c   1.000
_cell.angle_alpha   90.00
_cell.angle_beta   90.00
_cell.angle_gamma   90.00
#
_symmetry.space_group_name_H-M   'P 1'
#
loop_
_entity.id
_entity.type
_entity.pdbx_description
1 polymer ?
#
loop_
_entity_poly.entity_id
_entity_poly.type
_entity_poly.pdbx_seq_one_letter_code
_entity_poly.pdbx_strand_id
1 'polypeptide(L)'
;MVVGNFSVFNSIADYVLVQQHFPVVPISNLHVHPETTVRLVDITCDSDGEISHFYLQNTDKVWFTKDKRPLTMPGGKMGDGIPVGILDELPGSHFILALVGAYQDAIEMDHNLLGDLPDVELRLREDNTWGITWITGAESIEHLLRDVGYADINVDEDPYMNS
;
A
#
# COMPACT_ATOMS: atom_id res chain seq x y z
N MET A 1 -3.72 11.16 -9.19
CA MET A 1 -2.67 10.50 -8.37
C MET A 1 -2.97 10.82 -6.93
N VAL A 2 -2.78 9.86 -6.03
CA VAL A 2 -2.96 10.02 -4.58
C VAL A 2 -1.75 9.42 -3.88
N VAL A 3 -1.25 10.08 -2.84
CA VAL A 3 -0.09 9.62 -2.06
C VAL A 3 -0.59 8.84 -0.85
N GLY A 4 -0.06 7.64 -0.65
CA GLY A 4 -0.33 6.79 0.50
C GLY A 4 0.87 6.70 1.43
N ASN A 5 0.63 6.63 2.74
CA ASN A 5 1.67 6.49 3.75
C ASN A 5 2.11 5.02 3.91
N PHE A 6 2.88 4.53 2.95
CA PHE A 6 3.46 3.18 2.95
C PHE A 6 4.70 3.16 2.01
N SER A 7 5.32 1.99 1.83
CA SER A 7 6.34 1.74 0.81
C SER A 7 5.94 0.52 -0.01
N VAL A 8 5.91 0.63 -1.33
CA VAL A 8 5.66 -0.51 -2.24
C VAL A 8 6.76 -1.56 -2.07
N PHE A 9 8.01 -1.12 -1.89
CA PHE A 9 9.18 -1.98 -1.76
C PHE A 9 9.20 -2.79 -0.46
N ASN A 10 8.64 -2.24 0.62
CA ASN A 10 8.49 -2.95 1.88
C ASN A 10 7.22 -3.83 1.85
N SER A 11 6.05 -3.25 1.55
CA SER A 11 4.77 -3.95 1.75
C SER A 11 4.38 -4.95 0.64
N ILE A 12 4.85 -4.76 -0.60
CA ILE A 12 4.48 -5.59 -1.76
C ILE A 12 5.64 -5.73 -2.76
N ALA A 13 6.81 -6.15 -2.29
CA ALA A 13 8.05 -6.21 -3.09
C ALA A 13 7.89 -6.97 -4.43
N ASP A 14 7.09 -8.04 -4.49
CA ASP A 14 6.87 -8.79 -5.72
C ASP A 14 6.19 -7.95 -6.82
N TYR A 15 5.49 -6.87 -6.45
CA TYR A 15 4.93 -5.92 -7.41
C TYR A 15 6.02 -5.31 -8.29
N VAL A 16 7.15 -4.93 -7.67
CA VAL A 16 8.30 -4.35 -8.35
C VAL A 16 9.17 -5.42 -8.98
N LEU A 17 9.44 -6.52 -8.26
CA LEU A 17 10.42 -7.53 -8.68
C LEU A 17 9.94 -8.42 -9.82
N VAL A 18 8.67 -8.84 -9.80
CA VAL A 18 8.14 -9.85 -10.73
C VAL A 18 6.80 -9.44 -11.35
N GLN A 19 6.41 -8.17 -11.21
CA GLN A 19 5.14 -7.64 -11.73
C GLN A 19 3.92 -8.40 -11.19
N GLN A 20 4.00 -8.91 -9.96
CA GLN A 20 2.87 -9.57 -9.31
C GLN A 20 1.77 -8.54 -9.07
N HIS A 21 0.54 -8.88 -9.48
CA HIS A 21 -0.59 -8.02 -9.24
C HIS A 21 -1.23 -8.28 -7.87
N PHE A 22 -1.42 -7.22 -7.09
CA PHE A 22 -2.17 -7.24 -5.84
C PHE A 22 -3.48 -6.45 -5.98
N PRO A 23 -4.63 -7.01 -5.55
CA PRO A 23 -5.86 -6.24 -5.50
C PRO A 23 -5.75 -5.07 -4.51
N VAL A 24 -6.05 -3.86 -4.98
CA VAL A 24 -6.06 -2.64 -4.17
C VAL A 24 -7.45 -2.02 -4.17
N VAL A 25 -8.01 -1.80 -2.99
CA VAL A 25 -9.41 -1.34 -2.84
C VAL A 25 -9.52 -0.27 -1.76
N PRO A 26 -10.24 0.86 -1.98
CA PRO A 26 -10.54 1.81 -0.91
C PRO A 26 -11.53 1.21 0.09
N ILE A 27 -11.41 1.53 1.37
CA ILE A 27 -12.35 1.01 2.40
C ILE A 27 -13.52 1.97 2.69
N SER A 28 -13.46 3.19 2.16
CA SER A 28 -14.54 4.17 2.24
C SER A 28 -15.35 4.18 0.95
N ASN A 29 -16.62 4.56 1.03
CA ASN A 29 -17.48 4.80 -0.14
C ASN A 29 -17.63 3.61 -1.11
N LEU A 30 -17.49 2.37 -0.63
CA LEU A 30 -17.66 1.14 -1.43
C LEU A 30 -19.06 0.98 -2.04
N HIS A 31 -20.06 1.67 -1.49
CA HIS A 31 -21.42 1.69 -2.00
C HIS A 31 -21.65 2.76 -3.09
N VAL A 32 -20.67 3.65 -3.29
CA VAL A 32 -20.74 4.74 -4.27
C VAL A 32 -20.18 4.24 -5.59
N HIS A 33 -20.92 4.48 -6.69
CA HIS A 33 -20.42 4.18 -8.03
C HIS A 33 -19.14 5.00 -8.32
N PRO A 34 -18.05 4.39 -8.81
CA PRO A 34 -16.79 5.10 -9.02
C PRO A 34 -16.91 6.33 -9.93
N GLU A 35 -16.38 7.46 -9.51
CA GLU A 35 -16.40 8.71 -10.29
C GLU A 35 -15.22 8.81 -11.25
N THR A 36 -14.07 8.24 -10.87
CA THR A 36 -12.83 8.25 -11.64
C THR A 36 -11.92 7.08 -11.22
N THR A 37 -10.72 7.01 -11.78
CA THR A 37 -9.65 6.11 -11.33
C THR A 37 -8.41 6.90 -10.88
N VAL A 38 -7.73 6.41 -9.85
CA VAL A 38 -6.51 7.04 -9.30
C VAL A 38 -5.31 6.10 -9.41
N ARG A 39 -4.13 6.71 -9.47
CA ARG A 39 -2.85 6.04 -9.30
C ARG A 39 -2.42 6.26 -7.86
N LEU A 40 -2.13 5.18 -7.13
CA LEU A 40 -1.70 5.22 -5.73
C LEU A 40 -0.17 5.18 -5.72
N VAL A 41 0.45 6.26 -5.26
CA VAL A 41 1.91 6.34 -5.11
C VAL A 41 2.27 6.27 -3.64
N ASP A 42 3.42 5.69 -3.34
CA ASP A 42 3.95 5.61 -1.99
C ASP A 42 4.73 6.90 -1.61
N ILE A 43 5.36 6.92 -0.44
CA ILE A 43 6.15 8.07 0.03
C ILE A 43 7.64 7.99 -0.32
N THR A 44 8.04 6.97 -1.09
CA THR A 44 9.44 6.82 -1.51
C THR A 44 9.80 7.88 -2.54
N CYS A 45 11.11 8.04 -2.76
CA CYS A 45 11.59 8.96 -3.79
C CYS A 45 11.69 8.30 -5.18
N ASP A 46 11.35 7.01 -5.29
CA ASP A 46 11.49 6.22 -6.50
C ASP A 46 10.15 6.20 -7.29
N SER A 47 10.24 6.33 -8.61
CA SER A 47 9.07 6.28 -9.49
C SER A 47 8.42 4.90 -9.58
N ASP A 48 9.15 3.84 -9.23
CA ASP A 48 8.63 2.47 -9.18
C ASP A 48 7.70 2.25 -7.96
N GLY A 49 7.68 3.18 -7.00
CA GLY A 49 6.78 3.25 -5.85
C GLY A 49 5.33 3.60 -6.21
N GLU A 50 4.78 2.97 -7.26
CA GLU A 50 3.48 3.34 -7.82
C GLU A 50 2.61 2.13 -8.19
N ILE A 51 1.39 2.10 -7.67
CA ILE A 51 0.34 1.16 -8.04
C ILE A 51 -0.66 1.85 -8.98
N SER A 52 -0.55 1.54 -10.27
CA SER A 52 -1.38 2.17 -11.32
C SER A 52 -2.24 1.21 -12.12
N HIS A 53 -2.20 -0.10 -11.86
CA HIS A 53 -2.90 -1.10 -12.64
C HIS A 53 -3.96 -1.81 -11.80
N PHE A 54 -5.14 -2.04 -12.38
CA PHE A 54 -6.26 -2.69 -11.72
C PHE A 54 -6.99 -3.65 -12.65
N TYR A 55 -7.37 -4.82 -12.16
CA TYR A 55 -8.09 -5.80 -12.95
C TYR A 55 -9.54 -5.38 -13.23
N LEU A 56 -9.87 -5.17 -14.50
CA LEU A 56 -11.23 -4.91 -14.96
C LEU A 56 -11.98 -6.23 -15.06
N GLN A 57 -13.06 -6.34 -14.29
CA GLN A 57 -13.85 -7.57 -14.22
C GLN A 57 -14.42 -7.96 -15.59
N ASN A 58 -14.43 -9.27 -15.87
CA ASN A 58 -15.03 -9.82 -17.08
C ASN A 58 -16.56 -9.73 -17.04
N THR A 59 -17.14 -8.84 -17.84
CA THR A 59 -18.60 -8.69 -17.97
C THR A 59 -18.99 -8.37 -19.42
N ASP A 60 -20.15 -8.84 -19.87
CA ASP A 60 -20.66 -8.54 -21.22
C ASP A 60 -20.99 -7.05 -21.41
N LYS A 61 -21.44 -6.39 -20.33
CA LYS A 61 -21.73 -4.96 -20.31
C LYS A 61 -20.54 -4.20 -19.75
N VAL A 62 -19.97 -3.28 -20.53
CA VAL A 62 -18.91 -2.37 -20.06
C VAL A 62 -19.51 -1.30 -19.15
N TRP A 63 -19.01 -1.23 -17.92
CA TRP A 63 -19.31 -0.14 -16.99
C TRP A 63 -18.23 0.93 -17.10
N PHE A 64 -18.61 2.17 -16.82
CA PHE A 64 -17.70 3.31 -16.89
C PHE A 64 -17.80 4.16 -15.63
N THR A 65 -16.71 4.83 -15.27
CA THR A 65 -16.68 5.95 -14.34
C THR A 65 -17.41 7.17 -14.94
N LYS A 66 -17.67 8.20 -14.12
CA LYS A 66 -18.26 9.46 -14.60
C LYS A 66 -17.39 10.15 -15.65
N ASP A 67 -16.07 10.05 -15.53
CA ASP A 67 -15.10 10.57 -16.50
C ASP A 67 -14.79 9.60 -17.67
N LYS A 68 -15.66 8.59 -17.90
CA LYS A 68 -15.64 7.66 -19.05
C LYS A 68 -14.45 6.69 -19.09
N ARG A 69 -13.86 6.36 -17.96
CA ARG A 69 -12.87 5.27 -17.84
C ARG A 69 -13.60 3.94 -17.64
N PRO A 70 -13.17 2.85 -18.29
CA PRO A 70 -13.82 1.55 -18.14
C PRO A 70 -13.56 0.94 -16.75
N LEU A 71 -14.58 0.32 -16.16
CA LEU A 71 -14.53 -0.39 -14.88
C LEU A 71 -14.61 -1.91 -15.06
N THR A 72 -15.17 -2.36 -16.18
CA THR A 72 -15.31 -3.77 -16.54
C THR A 72 -15.05 -3.93 -18.04
N MET A 73 -14.70 -5.13 -18.51
CA MET A 73 -14.54 -5.39 -19.94
C MET A 73 -14.84 -6.86 -20.30
N PRO A 74 -15.46 -7.15 -21.45
CA PRO A 74 -15.56 -8.51 -21.97
C PRO A 74 -14.17 -9.14 -22.10
N GLY A 75 -14.03 -10.37 -21.61
CA GLY A 75 -12.78 -11.11 -21.53
C GLY A 75 -11.96 -10.84 -20.26
N GLY A 76 -12.25 -9.77 -19.53
CA GLY A 76 -11.42 -9.30 -18.42
C GLY A 76 -10.05 -8.82 -18.88
N LYS A 77 -9.52 -7.77 -18.27
CA LYS A 77 -8.16 -7.30 -18.60
C LYS A 77 -7.57 -6.45 -17.49
N MET A 78 -6.26 -6.28 -17.50
CA MET A 78 -5.64 -5.22 -16.72
C MET A 78 -6.01 -3.86 -17.33
N GLY A 79 -6.43 -2.93 -16.49
CA GLY A 79 -6.74 -1.54 -16.83
C GLY A 79 -5.96 -0.56 -15.97
N ASP A 80 -6.10 0.73 -16.28
CA ASP A 80 -5.34 1.79 -15.64
C ASP A 80 -6.14 2.50 -14.54
N GLY A 81 -5.50 2.57 -13.38
CA GLY A 81 -5.96 3.25 -12.18
C GLY A 81 -6.95 2.43 -11.36
N ILE A 82 -6.86 2.62 -10.05
CA ILE A 82 -7.75 2.06 -9.05
C ILE A 82 -9.07 2.84 -9.08
N PRO A 83 -10.23 2.19 -9.31
CA PRO A 83 -11.52 2.85 -9.25
C PRO A 83 -11.81 3.43 -7.86
N VAL A 84 -12.26 4.68 -7.82
CA VAL A 84 -12.63 5.36 -6.58
C VAL A 84 -13.95 6.10 -6.75
N GLY A 85 -14.71 6.19 -5.65
CA GLY A 85 -15.92 7.01 -5.56
C GLY A 85 -15.58 8.50 -5.57
N ILE A 86 -15.80 9.16 -4.43
CA ILE A 86 -15.67 10.61 -4.30
C ILE A 86 -14.20 10.98 -4.10
N LEU A 87 -13.60 11.73 -5.04
CA LEU A 87 -12.18 12.09 -5.02
C LEU A 87 -11.82 12.97 -3.82
N ASP A 88 -12.69 13.93 -3.49
CA ASP A 88 -12.47 14.91 -2.41
C ASP A 88 -12.48 14.26 -1.02
N GLU A 89 -12.98 13.02 -0.90
CA GLU A 89 -13.02 12.25 0.35
C GLU A 89 -11.89 11.22 0.45
N LEU A 90 -11.00 11.14 -0.55
CA LEU A 90 -9.81 10.28 -0.46
C LEU A 90 -8.77 10.74 0.57
N PRO A 91 -8.49 12.04 0.78
CA PRO A 91 -7.60 12.47 1.84
C PRO A 91 -8.11 11.99 3.21
N GLY A 92 -7.28 11.22 3.93
CA GLY A 92 -7.66 10.61 5.21
C GLY A 92 -8.48 9.31 5.09
N SER A 93 -8.79 8.85 3.88
CA SER A 93 -9.28 7.50 3.63
C SER A 93 -8.12 6.49 3.67
N HIS A 94 -8.46 5.21 3.60
CA HIS A 94 -7.50 4.11 3.63
C HIS A 94 -7.75 3.16 2.46
N PHE A 95 -6.69 2.48 2.05
CA PHE A 95 -6.73 1.43 1.04
C PHE A 95 -6.28 0.12 1.68
N ILE A 96 -6.82 -0.99 1.19
CA ILE A 96 -6.34 -2.34 1.49
C ILE A 96 -5.54 -2.83 0.30
N LEU A 97 -4.30 -3.24 0.57
CA LEU A 97 -3.51 -4.12 -0.31
C LEU A 97 -3.84 -5.56 0.10
N ALA A 98 -4.57 -6.29 -0.74
CA ALA A 98 -5.03 -7.64 -0.42
C ALA A 98 -4.10 -8.71 -1.00
N LEU A 99 -4.21 -9.91 -0.46
CA LEU A 99 -3.46 -11.11 -0.92
C LEU A 99 -1.94 -10.98 -0.78
N VAL A 100 -1.48 -10.24 0.23
CA VAL A 100 -0.06 -9.99 0.53
C VAL A 100 0.57 -11.04 1.48
N GLY A 101 -0.22 -11.94 2.06
CA GLY A 101 0.26 -12.86 3.11
C GLY A 101 1.21 -13.99 2.67
N ALA A 102 1.74 -13.95 1.45
CA ALA A 102 2.73 -14.91 0.97
C ALA A 102 3.90 -14.16 0.33
N TYR A 103 5.11 -14.58 0.69
CA TYR A 103 6.40 -14.02 0.29
C TYR A 103 6.69 -12.60 0.79
N GLN A 104 5.74 -11.66 0.79
CA GLN A 104 6.04 -10.22 0.90
C GLN A 104 6.91 -9.87 2.11
N ASP A 105 6.55 -10.34 3.30
CA ASP A 105 7.31 -10.13 4.54
C ASP A 105 8.75 -10.71 4.47
N ALA A 106 8.98 -11.77 3.69
CA ALA A 106 10.30 -12.41 3.60
C ALA A 106 11.23 -11.76 2.57
N ILE A 107 10.70 -10.94 1.67
CA ILE A 107 11.44 -10.30 0.58
C ILE A 107 11.30 -8.78 0.61
N GLU A 108 10.83 -8.23 1.73
CA GLU A 108 10.67 -6.80 1.93
C GLU A 108 12.02 -6.07 1.81
N MET A 109 11.95 -4.80 1.43
CA MET A 109 13.12 -3.95 1.28
C MET A 109 12.87 -2.59 1.92
N ASP A 110 13.79 -2.15 2.77
CA ASP A 110 13.71 -0.87 3.49
C ASP A 110 14.21 0.30 2.63
N HIS A 111 13.65 0.40 1.43
CA HIS A 111 13.95 1.49 0.52
C HIS A 111 13.63 2.84 1.20
N ASN A 112 14.54 3.82 1.07
CA ASN A 112 14.47 5.09 1.81
C ASN A 112 14.48 4.96 3.35
N LEU A 113 14.95 3.85 3.93
CA LEU A 113 14.88 3.57 5.37
C LEU A 113 13.44 3.59 5.89
N LEU A 114 12.51 3.07 5.08
CA LEU A 114 11.14 2.79 5.48
C LEU A 114 11.07 1.32 5.89
N GLY A 115 11.27 1.07 7.17
CA GLY A 115 11.26 -0.28 7.76
C GLY A 115 9.87 -0.82 8.04
N ASP A 116 9.85 -1.90 8.82
CA ASP A 116 8.68 -2.74 9.02
C ASP A 116 7.46 -1.99 9.56
N LEU A 117 6.30 -2.36 9.01
CA LEU A 117 5.00 -1.92 9.51
C LEU A 117 4.58 -2.72 10.76
N PRO A 118 3.73 -2.15 11.63
CA PRO A 118 3.19 -2.91 12.75
C PRO A 118 2.28 -4.06 12.30
N ASP A 119 2.41 -5.20 12.99
CA ASP A 119 1.60 -6.39 12.76
C ASP A 119 0.53 -6.57 13.83
N VAL A 120 -0.69 -6.82 13.38
CA VAL A 120 -1.84 -7.11 14.25
C VAL A 120 -2.57 -8.37 13.80
N GLU A 121 -2.89 -9.22 14.76
CA GLU A 121 -3.72 -10.41 14.56
C GLU A 121 -5.16 -10.11 14.98
N LEU A 122 -6.10 -10.38 14.08
CA LEU A 122 -7.53 -10.29 14.33
C LEU A 122 -8.11 -11.70 14.48
N ARG A 123 -8.76 -11.97 15.62
CA ARG A 123 -9.42 -13.26 15.90
C ARG A 123 -10.92 -13.07 16.08
N LEU A 124 -11.72 -13.79 15.30
CA LEU A 124 -13.16 -13.91 15.55
C LEU A 124 -13.38 -14.99 16.62
N ARG A 125 -13.99 -14.61 17.74
CA ARG A 125 -14.32 -15.52 18.84
C ARG A 125 -15.65 -16.23 18.61
N GLU A 126 -15.88 -17.32 19.34
CA GLU A 126 -17.12 -18.12 19.25
C GLU A 126 -18.39 -17.31 19.61
N ASP A 127 -18.24 -16.24 20.39
CA ASP A 127 -19.33 -15.34 20.78
C ASP A 127 -19.60 -14.22 19.74
N ASN A 128 -19.01 -14.32 18.54
CA ASN A 128 -19.04 -13.30 17.49
C ASN A 128 -18.38 -11.96 17.85
N THR A 129 -17.50 -11.93 18.87
CA THR A 129 -16.68 -10.74 19.16
C THR A 129 -15.32 -10.83 18.49
N TRP A 130 -14.74 -9.66 18.19
CA TRP A 130 -13.38 -9.56 17.67
C TRP A 130 -12.38 -9.41 18.82
N GLY A 131 -11.30 -10.20 18.77
CA GLY A 131 -10.08 -9.97 19.52
C GLY A 131 -9.02 -9.37 18.61
N ILE A 132 -8.24 -8.43 19.15
CA ILE A 132 -7.12 -7.80 18.46
C ILE A 132 -5.87 -8.05 19.32
N THR A 133 -4.78 -8.50 18.71
CA THR A 133 -3.51 -8.72 19.39
C THR A 133 -2.38 -8.11 18.57
N TRP A 134 -1.56 -7.27 19.19
CA TRP A 134 -0.35 -6.74 18.58
C TRP A 134 0.71 -7.84 18.57
N ILE A 135 1.27 -8.12 17.39
CA ILE A 135 2.32 -9.14 17.21
C ILE A 135 3.68 -8.46 17.27
N THR A 136 3.86 -7.43 16.41
CA THR A 136 5.10 -6.67 16.29
C THR A 136 4.78 -5.17 16.16
N GLY A 137 5.61 -4.30 16.73
CA GLY A 137 5.50 -2.85 16.52
C GLY A 137 6.20 -2.40 15.24
N ALA A 138 5.97 -1.16 14.82
CA ALA A 138 6.76 -0.57 13.73
C ALA A 138 8.25 -0.56 14.10
N GLU A 139 9.09 -0.76 13.09
CA GLU A 139 10.52 -0.62 13.27
C GLU A 139 10.92 0.84 13.54
N SER A 140 11.88 1.03 14.46
CA SER A 140 12.36 2.36 14.81
C SER A 140 13.50 2.78 13.90
N ILE A 141 13.65 4.09 13.68
CA ILE A 141 14.79 4.64 12.95
C ILE A 141 16.14 4.26 13.58
N GLU A 142 16.18 4.09 14.90
CA GLU A 142 17.39 3.64 15.62
C GLU A 142 17.79 2.21 15.20
N HIS A 143 16.82 1.33 14.98
CA HIS A 143 17.07 -0.04 14.56
C HIS A 143 17.55 -0.08 13.10
N LEU A 144 16.84 0.61 12.20
CA LEU A 144 17.23 0.75 10.79
C LEU A 144 18.66 1.29 10.63
N LEU A 145 19.01 2.33 11.40
CA LEU A 145 20.36 2.89 11.37
C LEU A 145 21.40 1.87 11.84
N ARG A 146 21.12 1.10 12.90
CA ARG A 146 22.01 0.03 13.35
C ARG A 146 22.24 -1.02 12.27
N ASP A 147 21.19 -1.42 11.55
CA ASP A 147 21.26 -2.46 10.53
C ASP A 147 22.11 -2.06 9.31
N VAL A 148 22.10 -0.78 8.95
CA VAL A 148 22.98 -0.24 7.90
C VAL A 148 24.38 0.14 8.41
N GLY A 149 24.71 -0.21 9.65
CA GLY A 149 26.05 -0.10 10.22
C GLY A 149 26.31 1.13 11.09
N TYR A 150 25.28 1.92 11.42
CA TYR A 150 25.37 3.07 12.32
C TYR A 150 25.11 2.69 13.79
N ALA A 151 25.68 1.57 14.24
CA ALA A 151 25.68 1.22 15.65
C ALA A 151 26.60 2.17 16.44
N ASP A 152 26.07 2.76 17.51
CA ASP A 152 26.81 3.64 18.43
C ASP A 152 27.27 5.00 17.86
N ILE A 153 26.58 5.58 16.87
CA ILE A 153 26.78 7.02 16.63
C ILE A 153 26.26 7.76 17.87
N ASN A 154 27.16 8.33 18.66
CA ASN A 154 26.81 9.37 19.59
C ASN A 154 26.36 10.57 18.75
N VAL A 155 25.05 10.71 18.52
CA VAL A 155 24.48 11.79 17.69
C VAL A 155 24.82 13.18 18.25
N ASP A 156 25.21 13.22 19.53
CA ASP A 156 25.74 14.41 20.22
C ASP A 156 27.15 14.82 19.74
N GLU A 157 27.89 13.95 19.06
CA GLU A 157 29.22 14.23 18.45
C GLU A 157 29.17 14.16 16.92
N ASP A 158 28.09 14.60 16.29
CA ASP A 158 28.07 14.77 14.83
C ASP A 158 29.04 15.91 14.42
N PRO A 159 30.16 15.61 13.71
CA PRO A 159 31.15 16.61 13.31
C PRO A 159 30.61 17.61 12.27
N TYR A 160 29.41 17.38 11.72
CA TYR A 160 28.75 18.24 10.74
C TYR A 160 27.57 19.04 11.31
N MET A 161 27.09 18.72 12.52
CA MET A 161 26.02 19.47 13.20
C MET A 161 26.54 20.46 14.26
N ASN A 162 27.85 20.46 14.52
CA ASN A 162 28.51 21.51 15.30
C ASN A 162 28.83 22.72 14.42
N SER A 163 27.80 23.51 14.09
CA SER A 163 27.93 24.85 13.48
C SER A 163 27.13 25.89 14.24
#